data_AF-A0A960J2A1-F1
#
_entry.id   AF-A0A960J2A1-F1
#
_cell.length_a   1.000
_cell.length_b   1.000
_cell.length_c   1.000
_cell.angle_alpha   90.00
_cell.angle_beta   90.00
_cell.angle_gamma   90.00
#
_symmetry.space_group_name_H-M   'P 1'
#
loop_
_entity.id
_entity.type
_entity.pdbx_description
1 polymer ?
#
loop_
_entity_poly.entity_id
_entity_poly.type
_entity_poly.pdbx_seq_one_letter_code
_entity_poly.pdbx_strand_id
1 'polypeptide(L)'
;FAVGDVAASDPNRSSARNWGYRVVTRNVAVALRGTGKRKAFAPPRHRWGSITGVQDDGLTVHQPDGKAFRVPRRAVQPLLFDLFTRRLLYRGLRRDAGA
;
A
#
# COMPACT_ATOMS: atom_id res chain seq x y z
N PHE A 1 -11.70 10.82 8.15
CA PHE A 1 -10.89 9.58 8.00
C PHE A 1 -9.57 9.95 7.33
N ALA A 2 -8.45 9.32 7.70
CA ALA A 2 -7.12 9.66 7.18
C ALA A 2 -6.24 8.41 7.02
N VAL A 3 -5.27 8.44 6.10
CA VAL A 3 -4.26 7.39 5.83
C VAL A 3 -2.93 8.06 5.49
N GLY A 4 -1.81 7.38 5.77
CA GLY A 4 -0.47 7.87 5.45
C GLY A 4 0.08 8.79 6.53
N ASP A 5 0.98 9.70 6.16
CA ASP A 5 1.71 10.57 7.09
C ASP A 5 0.77 11.41 7.95
N VAL A 6 -0.27 11.99 7.32
CA VAL A 6 -1.28 12.81 8.01
C VAL A 6 -2.07 12.04 9.06
N ALA A 7 -2.17 10.72 8.95
CA ALA A 7 -2.91 9.90 9.92
C ALA A 7 -2.10 9.65 11.20
N ALA A 8 -0.76 9.81 11.15
CA ALA A 8 0.15 9.54 12.27
C ALA A 8 -0.13 8.23 13.02
N SER A 9 -0.61 7.21 12.30
CA SER A 9 -1.16 5.96 12.87
C SER A 9 -0.13 5.05 13.53
N ASP A 10 1.14 5.24 13.19
CA ASP A 10 2.27 4.45 13.65
C ASP A 10 3.58 5.25 13.45
N PRO A 11 4.66 4.95 14.19
CA PRO A 11 5.93 5.68 14.09
C PRO A 11 6.54 5.69 12.69
N ASN A 12 6.32 4.62 11.91
CA ASN A 12 6.84 4.48 10.55
C ASN A 12 5.92 5.11 9.48
N ARG A 13 4.82 5.76 9.89
CA ARG A 13 3.81 6.39 9.01
C ARG A 13 3.39 5.46 7.86
N SER A 14 3.18 4.20 8.19
CA SER A 14 3.20 3.11 7.20
C SER A 14 1.83 2.72 6.67
N SER A 15 0.74 3.28 7.22
CA SER A 15 -0.64 2.91 6.85
C SER A 15 -0.98 3.04 5.36
N ALA A 16 -0.33 3.95 4.62
CA ALA A 16 -0.51 4.03 3.17
C ALA A 16 0.01 2.78 2.44
N ARG A 17 1.20 2.29 2.81
CA ARG A 17 1.81 1.07 2.23
C ARG A 17 1.17 -0.21 2.78
N ASN A 18 0.72 -0.18 4.03
CA ASN A 18 0.28 -1.37 4.77
C ASN A 18 -1.24 -1.55 4.76
N TRP A 19 -1.91 -1.22 3.65
CA TRP A 19 -3.35 -1.43 3.45
C TRP A 19 -4.29 -0.66 4.40
N GLY A 20 -3.82 0.39 5.07
CA GLY A 20 -4.63 1.24 5.94
C GLY A 20 -5.81 1.90 5.22
N TYR A 21 -5.69 2.15 3.91
CA TYR A 21 -6.79 2.64 3.09
C TYR A 21 -7.99 1.69 3.07
N ARG A 22 -7.78 0.37 3.14
CA ARG A 22 -8.88 -0.61 3.22
C ARG A 22 -9.66 -0.49 4.52
N VAL A 23 -8.98 -0.18 5.62
CA VAL A 23 -9.62 0.10 6.92
C VAL A 23 -10.46 1.35 6.83
N VAL A 24 -9.93 2.41 6.22
CA VAL A 24 -10.68 3.66 5.99
C VAL A 24 -11.90 3.43 5.10
N THR A 25 -11.77 2.78 3.94
CA THR A 25 -12.90 2.48 3.05
C THR A 25 -13.99 1.69 3.77
N ARG A 26 -13.62 0.67 4.57
CA ARG A 26 -14.59 -0.08 5.38
C ARG A 26 -15.30 0.81 6.40
N ASN A 27 -14.57 1.67 7.11
CA ASN A 27 -15.14 2.50 8.17
C ASN A 27 -16.00 3.64 7.62
N VAL A 28 -15.65 4.20 6.45
CA VAL A 28 -16.51 5.13 5.70
C VAL A 28 -17.82 4.44 5.36
N ALA A 29 -17.78 3.22 4.82
CA ALA A 29 -19.00 2.47 4.48
C ALA A 29 -19.87 2.17 5.72
N VAL A 30 -19.26 1.84 6.87
CA VAL A 30 -19.98 1.67 8.15
C VAL A 30 -20.63 2.99 8.59
N ALA A 31 -19.90 4.11 8.51
CA ALA A 31 -20.42 5.41 8.90
C ALA A 31 -21.60 5.84 8.02
N LEU A 32 -21.53 5.60 6.71
CA LEU A 32 -22.63 5.89 5.77
C LEU A 32 -23.86 5.01 5.98
N ARG A 33 -23.67 3.73 6.34
CA ARG A 33 -24.78 2.80 6.59
C ARG A 33 -25.41 2.96 7.98
N GLY A 34 -24.73 3.63 8.91
CA GLY A 34 -25.13 3.74 10.31
C GLY A 34 -25.03 2.42 11.11
N THR A 35 -24.62 1.32 10.49
CA THR A 35 -24.60 -0.01 11.13
C THR A 35 -23.32 -0.80 10.81
N GLY A 36 -22.95 -1.69 11.73
CA GLY A 36 -21.79 -2.58 11.62
C GLY A 36 -20.56 -2.13 12.41
N LYS A 37 -19.56 -3.02 12.50
CA LYS A 37 -18.35 -2.80 13.31
C LYS A 37 -17.25 -2.10 12.50
N ARG A 38 -16.73 -0.99 13.05
CA ARG A 38 -15.52 -0.32 12.55
C ARG A 38 -14.29 -1.17 12.81
N LYS A 39 -13.30 -1.09 11.92
CA LYS A 39 -12.00 -1.73 12.06
C LYS A 39 -10.97 -0.73 12.58
N ALA A 40 -10.06 -1.19 13.44
CA ALA A 40 -8.85 -0.47 13.80
C ALA A 40 -7.70 -0.91 12.89
N PHE A 41 -6.83 0.03 12.53
CA PHE A 41 -5.59 -0.29 11.83
C PHE A 41 -4.56 -0.82 12.82
N ALA A 42 -3.90 -1.93 12.49
CA ALA A 42 -2.79 -2.48 13.24
C ALA A 42 -1.55 -2.46 12.33
N PRO A 43 -0.51 -1.67 12.65
CA PRO A 43 0.71 -1.64 11.85
C PRO A 43 1.46 -2.98 11.96
N PRO A 44 2.11 -3.45 10.90
CA PRO A 44 2.97 -4.62 10.97
C PRO A 44 4.18 -4.38 11.90
N ARG A 45 4.61 -5.43 12.61
CA ARG A 45 5.76 -5.35 13.54
C ARG A 45 7.09 -5.10 12.82
N HIS A 46 7.21 -5.59 11.59
CA HIS A 46 8.42 -5.47 10.78
C HIS A 46 8.17 -4.60 9.55
N ARG A 47 9.24 -4.00 9.02
CA ARG A 47 9.16 -3.18 7.82
C ARG A 47 8.81 -4.08 6.63
N TRP A 48 7.72 -3.75 5.94
CA TRP A 48 7.26 -4.48 4.77
C TRP A 48 7.21 -3.55 3.54
N GLY A 49 7.58 -4.09 2.38
CA GLY A 49 7.63 -3.38 1.11
C GLY A 49 9.00 -2.77 0.82
N SER A 50 9.06 -1.86 -0.16
CA SER A 50 10.23 -1.03 -0.40
C SER A 50 10.20 0.19 0.52
N ILE A 51 11.31 0.44 1.20
CA ILE A 51 11.46 1.57 2.12
C ILE A 51 12.18 2.72 1.42
N THR A 52 13.24 2.40 0.68
CA THR A 52 14.17 3.33 0.05
C THR A 52 13.82 3.68 -1.41
N GLY A 53 12.66 3.23 -1.91
CA GLY A 53 12.29 3.43 -3.32
C GLY A 53 13.15 2.61 -4.26
N VAL A 54 13.23 2.97 -5.54
CA VAL A 54 14.06 2.30 -6.55
C VAL A 54 15.49 2.87 -6.49
N GLN A 55 16.49 2.00 -6.42
CA GLN A 55 17.92 2.30 -6.47
C GLN A 55 18.46 2.13 -7.91
N ASP A 56 19.72 2.52 -8.12
CA ASP A 56 20.39 2.42 -9.42
C ASP A 56 20.46 0.98 -9.95
N ASP A 57 20.62 0.00 -9.06
CA ASP A 57 20.71 -1.42 -9.38
C ASP A 57 19.36 -2.15 -9.34
N GLY A 58 18.30 -1.54 -8.80
CA GLY A 58 16.97 -2.14 -8.74
C GLY A 58 16.17 -1.74 -7.51
N LEU A 59 15.27 -2.61 -7.07
CA LEU A 59 14.42 -2.40 -5.90
C LEU A 59 14.63 -3.50 -4.87
N THR A 60 14.98 -3.12 -3.64
CA THR A 60 14.90 -4.05 -2.50
C THR A 60 13.51 -4.05 -1.89
N VAL A 61 12.92 -5.22 -1.76
CA VAL A 61 11.63 -5.45 -1.09
C VAL A 61 11.87 -6.23 0.19
N HIS A 62 11.44 -5.66 1.31
CA HIS A 62 11.46 -6.31 2.61
C HIS A 62 10.14 -7.04 2.86
N GLN A 63 10.23 -8.31 3.26
CA GLN A 63 9.09 -9.16 3.56
C GLN A 63 8.69 -9.03 5.04
N PRO A 64 7.44 -9.37 5.41
CA PRO A 64 6.99 -9.27 6.79
C PRO A 64 7.73 -10.21 7.76
N ASP A 65 8.36 -11.26 7.23
CA ASP A 65 9.19 -12.23 7.96
C ASP A 65 10.65 -11.76 8.16
N GLY A 66 10.97 -10.53 7.72
CA GLY A 66 12.30 -9.94 7.84
C GLY A 66 13.25 -10.26 6.70
N LYS A 67 12.89 -11.17 5.78
CA LYS A 67 13.71 -11.46 4.59
C LYS A 67 13.65 -10.29 3.61
N ALA A 68 14.68 -10.13 2.79
CA ALA A 68 14.67 -9.18 1.69
C ALA A 68 15.03 -9.87 0.38
N PHE A 69 14.42 -9.44 -0.71
CA PHE A 69 14.84 -9.83 -2.06
C PHE A 69 14.94 -8.60 -2.95
N ARG A 70 15.75 -8.72 -4.02
CA ARG A 70 15.99 -7.62 -4.95
C ARG A 70 15.36 -7.92 -6.30
N VAL A 71 14.56 -6.95 -6.76
CA VAL A 71 14.02 -6.90 -8.12
C VAL A 71 14.99 -6.10 -8.97
N PRO A 72 15.56 -6.65 -10.07
CA PRO A 72 16.50 -5.92 -10.92
C PRO A 72 15.80 -4.75 -11.62
N ARG A 73 16.53 -3.64 -11.84
CA ARG A 73 15.97 -2.39 -12.42
C ARG A 73 15.11 -2.60 -13.67
N ARG A 74 15.56 -3.44 -14.60
CA ARG A 74 14.82 -3.78 -15.84
C ARG A 74 13.43 -4.38 -15.60
N ALA A 75 13.24 -5.03 -14.45
CA ALA A 75 11.97 -5.67 -14.08
C ALA A 75 11.10 -4.77 -13.18
N VAL A 76 11.65 -3.70 -12.61
CA VAL A 76 10.92 -2.82 -11.68
C VAL A 76 9.69 -2.21 -12.35
N GLN A 77 9.87 -1.59 -13.53
CA GLN A 77 8.78 -0.93 -14.26
C GLN A 77 7.61 -1.89 -14.58
N PRO A 78 7.83 -3.00 -15.32
CA PRO A 78 6.72 -3.88 -15.71
C PRO A 78 6.11 -4.63 -14.51
N LEU A 79 6.91 -5.01 -13.51
CA LEU A 79 6.41 -5.80 -12.38
C LEU A 79 5.67 -4.96 -11.35
N LEU A 80 6.23 -3.81 -10.96
CA LEU A 80 5.68 -3.04 -9.85
C LEU A 80 4.67 -2.01 -10.31
N PHE A 81 4.99 -1.22 -11.34
CA PHE A 81 4.10 -0.15 -11.77
C PHE A 81 2.99 -0.69 -12.66
N ASP A 82 3.33 -1.43 -13.70
CA ASP A 82 2.33 -1.85 -14.70
C ASP A 82 1.43 -2.99 -14.20
N LEU A 83 1.99 -3.93 -13.43
CA LEU A 83 1.25 -5.06 -12.90
C LEU A 83 0.72 -4.79 -11.47
N PHE A 84 1.61 -4.64 -10.49
CA PHE A 84 1.21 -4.59 -9.08
C PHE A 84 0.35 -3.36 -8.74
N THR A 85 0.83 -2.16 -9.06
CA THR A 85 0.14 -0.91 -8.72
C THR A 85 -1.22 -0.84 -9.41
N ARG A 86 -1.24 -1.07 -10.73
CA ARG A 86 -2.46 -0.98 -11.53
C ARG A 86 -3.49 -2.06 -11.21
N ARG A 87 -3.06 -3.33 -11.15
CA ARG A 87 -4.00 -4.46 -11.01
C ARG A 87 -4.31 -4.83 -9.56
N LEU A 88 -3.38 -4.63 -8.63
CA LEU A 88 -3.51 -5.13 -7.25
C LEU A 88 -3.75 -4.02 -6.22
N LEU A 89 -2.98 -2.94 -6.28
CA LEU A 89 -3.09 -1.85 -5.29
C LEU A 89 -4.36 -1.03 -5.54
N TYR A 90 -4.50 -0.48 -6.75
CA TYR A 90 -5.64 0.37 -7.06
C TYR A 90 -6.90 -0.39 -7.47
N ARG A 91 -6.76 -1.58 -8.08
CA ARG A 91 -7.86 -2.46 -8.54
C ARG A 91 -9.02 -1.68 -9.16
N GLY A 92 -8.97 -1.48 -10.47
CA GLY A 92 -10.09 -0.88 -11.22
C GLY A 92 -9.96 0.62 -11.47
N LEU A 93 -8.74 1.13 -11.60
CA LEU A 93 -8.52 2.35 -12.38
C LEU A 93 -9.07 2.09 -13.78
N ARG A 94 -10.23 2.66 -14.07
CA ARG A 94 -10.77 2.73 -15.42
C ARG A 94 -9.74 3.50 -16.26
N ARG A 95 -9.46 3.02 -17.47
CA ARG A 95 -8.73 3.86 -18.42
C ARG A 95 -9.60 5.10 -18.63
N ASP A 96 -9.02 6.28 -18.55
CA ASP A 96 -9.71 7.48 -18.98
C ASP A 96 -10.16 7.26 -20.42
N ALA A 97 -11.43 7.55 -20.71
CA ALA A 97 -12.04 7.30 -22.02
C ALA A 97 -11.56 8.30 -23.09
N GLY A 98 -10.30 8.74 -23.05
CA GLY A 98 -9.80 9.84 -23.87
C GLY A 98 -8.28 9.92 -23.95
N ALA A 99 -7.60 8.79 -24.19
CA ALA A 99 -6.19 8.77 -24.62
C ALA A 99 -6.02 7.80 -25.79
#